data_AF-A0A8J4E6E9-F1
#
_entry.id   AF-A0A8J4E6E9-F1
#
_cell.length_a   1.000
_cell.length_b   1.000
_cell.length_c   1.000
_cell.angle_alpha   90.00
_cell.angle_beta   90.00
_cell.angle_gamma   90.00
#
_symmetry.space_group_name_H-M   'P 1'
#
loop_
_entity.id
_entity.type
_entity.pdbx_description
1 polymer ?
#
loop_
_entity_poly.entity_id
_entity_poly.type
_entity_poly.pdbx_seq_one_letter_code
_entity_poly.pdbx_strand_id
1 'polypeptide(L)'
;MDRSVWEIRGAGQAPVRSDTGPTSGSTSVWGGGGGFLSNEIAYRVTKLRATLPSTVPAGHLHVPGGNGTDADRVRIVARCVPILRAAALA
;
A
#
# COMPACT_ATOMS: atom_id res chain seq x y z
N MET A 1 12.00 3.33 13.30
CA MET A 1 11.23 2.99 12.10
C MET A 1 10.32 4.16 11.81
N ASP A 2 10.45 4.79 10.65
CA ASP A 2 9.60 5.91 10.23
C ASP A 2 8.15 5.42 10.12
N ARG A 3 7.26 6.07 10.88
CA ARG A 3 5.80 5.82 10.86
C ARG A 3 5.06 6.95 10.16
N SER A 4 5.78 7.87 9.51
CA SER A 4 5.15 9.00 8.87
C SER A 4 4.29 8.56 7.70
N VAL A 5 3.10 9.14 7.64
CA VAL A 5 2.12 8.93 6.58
C VAL A 5 1.56 10.26 6.14
N TRP A 6 1.20 10.35 4.87
CA TRP A 6 0.26 11.31 4.37
C TRP A 6 -1.12 10.70 4.44
N GLU A 7 -2.07 11.45 4.97
CA GLU A 7 -3.43 11.01 5.24
C GLU A 7 -4.45 12.06 4.80
N ILE A 8 -5.65 11.61 4.44
CA ILE A 8 -6.83 12.44 4.23
C ILE A 8 -7.74 12.25 5.45
N ARG A 9 -8.02 13.34 6.18
CA ARG A 9 -8.81 13.29 7.43
C ARG A 9 -10.32 13.41 7.23
N GLY A 10 -10.75 13.83 6.04
CA GLY A 10 -12.14 13.99 5.68
C GLY A 10 -12.31 14.06 4.17
N ALA A 11 -13.50 13.69 3.68
CA ALA A 11 -13.80 13.70 2.26
C ALA A 11 -13.58 15.10 1.65
N GLY A 12 -12.88 15.17 0.52
CA GLY A 12 -12.60 16.44 -0.18
C GLY A 12 -11.46 17.28 0.41
N GLN A 13 -10.80 16.83 1.48
CA GLN A 13 -9.65 17.53 2.05
C GLN A 13 -8.33 17.15 1.37
N ALA A 14 -7.40 18.10 1.31
CA ALA A 14 -6.04 17.83 0.84
C ALA A 14 -5.30 16.88 1.80
N PRO A 15 -4.38 16.03 1.29
CA PRO A 15 -3.55 15.19 2.14
C PRO A 15 -2.69 16.02 3.10
N VAL A 16 -2.58 15.57 4.34
CA VAL A 16 -1.71 16.15 5.38
C VAL A 16 -0.73 15.10 5.89
N ARG A 17 0.48 15.53 6.27
CA ARG A 17 1.50 14.65 6.85
C ARG A 17 1.26 14.45 8.35
N SER A 18 1.32 13.21 8.80
CA SER A 18 1.35 12.80 10.21
C SER A 18 2.64 12.02 10.46
N ASP A 19 3.40 12.39 11.48
CA ASP A 19 4.68 11.73 11.82
C ASP A 19 4.52 10.47 12.68
N THR A 20 3.32 10.25 13.23
CA THR A 20 3.07 9.18 14.22
C THR A 20 2.27 8.00 13.66
N GLY A 21 1.87 8.07 12.39
CA GLY A 21 0.97 7.12 11.73
C GLY A 21 -0.40 7.76 11.44
N PRO A 22 -1.33 7.00 10.84
CA PRO A 22 -2.65 7.52 10.54
C PRO A 22 -3.47 7.80 11.79
N THR A 23 -4.14 8.94 11.78
CA THR A 23 -5.16 9.34 12.74
C THR A 23 -6.37 8.40 12.64
N SER A 24 -7.03 8.10 13.77
CA SER A 24 -8.25 7.28 13.75
C SER A 24 -9.31 7.86 12.81
N GLY A 25 -9.84 7.03 11.90
CA GLY A 25 -10.83 7.44 10.90
C GLY A 25 -10.27 8.16 9.68
N SER A 26 -8.96 8.43 9.61
CA SER A 26 -8.33 8.98 8.41
C SER A 26 -8.04 7.90 7.36
N THR A 27 -7.82 8.32 6.12
CA THR A 27 -7.35 7.45 5.03
C THR A 27 -5.88 7.73 4.76
N SER A 28 -5.00 6.78 5.07
CA SER A 28 -3.59 6.84 4.61
C SER A 28 -3.53 6.79 3.09
N VAL A 29 -2.74 7.69 2.49
CA VAL A 29 -2.52 7.75 1.03
C VAL A 29 -1.09 7.44 0.63
N TRP A 30 -0.11 7.71 1.50
CA TRP A 30 1.30 7.40 1.26
C TRP A 30 2.06 7.34 2.60
N GLY A 31 3.12 6.55 2.72
CA GLY A 31 3.94 6.51 3.94
C GLY A 31 4.63 5.18 4.19
N GLY A 32 5.50 5.13 5.21
CA GLY A 32 6.41 4.01 5.44
C GLY A 32 5.79 2.77 6.07
N GLY A 33 4.55 2.83 6.54
CA GLY A 33 3.86 1.69 7.18
C GLY A 33 4.50 1.21 8.50
N GLY A 34 5.56 1.86 8.99
CA GLY A 34 6.25 1.49 10.22
C GLY A 34 6.99 0.15 10.17
N GLY A 35 7.22 -0.44 11.35
CA GLY A 35 7.89 -1.75 11.51
C GLY A 35 6.93 -2.94 11.53
N PHE A 36 5.75 -2.85 10.92
CA PHE A 36 4.79 -3.95 10.88
C PHE A 36 5.30 -5.10 9.99
N LEU A 37 4.78 -6.31 10.23
CA LEU A 37 5.18 -7.52 9.50
C LEU A 37 5.03 -7.38 7.97
N SER A 38 4.02 -6.65 7.50
CA SER A 38 3.83 -6.40 6.07
C SER A 38 5.02 -5.66 5.45
N ASN A 39 5.62 -4.71 6.17
CA ASN A 39 6.79 -3.97 5.70
C ASN A 39 8.04 -4.87 5.65
N GLU A 40 8.20 -5.76 6.64
CA GLU A 40 9.29 -6.75 6.62
C GLU A 40 9.15 -7.74 5.46
N ILE A 41 7.93 -8.20 5.17
CA ILE A 41 7.64 -9.06 4.00
C ILE A 41 7.97 -8.30 2.71
N ALA A 42 7.52 -7.05 2.58
CA ALA A 42 7.78 -6.21 1.42
C ALA A 42 9.30 -6.01 1.20
N TYR A 43 10.05 -5.73 2.26
CA TYR A 43 11.50 -5.58 2.21
C TYR A 43 12.19 -6.88 1.76
N ARG A 44 11.84 -8.03 2.35
CA ARG A 44 12.46 -9.32 2.01
C ARG A 44 12.19 -9.75 0.58
N VAL A 45 10.95 -9.61 0.10
CA VAL A 45 10.59 -9.95 -1.28
C VAL A 45 11.34 -9.05 -2.27
N THR A 46 11.39 -7.74 -2.00
CA THR A 46 12.10 -6.77 -2.84
C THR A 46 13.60 -7.04 -2.86
N LYS A 47 14.20 -7.29 -1.69
CA LYS A 47 15.62 -7.63 -1.56
C LYS A 47 15.94 -8.92 -2.31
N LEU A 48 15.17 -9.99 -2.10
CA LEU A 48 15.35 -11.27 -2.79
C LEU A 48 15.31 -11.08 -4.31
N ARG A 49 14.31 -10.33 -4.79
CA ARG A 49 14.17 -10.02 -6.22
C ARG A 49 15.38 -9.26 -6.79
N ALA A 50 15.93 -8.31 -6.05
CA ALA A 50 17.11 -7.55 -6.48
C ALA A 50 18.40 -8.38 -6.46
N THR A 51 18.49 -9.38 -5.57
CA THR A 51 19.67 -10.26 -5.47
C THR A 51 19.70 -11.40 -6.48
N LEU A 52 18.57 -11.76 -7.06
CA LEU A 52 18.47 -12.82 -8.07
C LEU A 52 18.50 -12.20 -9.48
N PRO A 53 19.04 -12.90 -10.49
CA PRO A 53 18.94 -12.50 -11.91
C PRO A 53 17.53 -12.78 -12.45
N SER A 54 16.51 -12.30 -11.75
CA SER A 54 15.11 -12.42 -12.13
C SER A 54 14.72 -11.24 -13.02
N THR A 55 13.75 -11.45 -13.90
CA THR A 55 13.08 -10.39 -14.67
C THR A 55 11.63 -10.18 -14.23
N VAL A 56 11.14 -11.00 -13.27
CA VAL A 56 9.74 -10.97 -12.83
C VAL A 56 9.45 -9.69 -12.04
N PRO A 57 8.45 -8.86 -12.42
CA PRO A 57 8.08 -7.69 -11.62
C PRO A 57 7.63 -8.09 -10.20
N ALA A 58 8.02 -7.31 -9.19
CA ALA A 58 7.63 -7.55 -7.79
C ALA A 58 7.23 -6.26 -7.09
N GLY A 59 6.30 -6.34 -6.15
CA GLY A 59 5.82 -5.22 -5.36
C GLY A 59 4.94 -5.67 -4.19
N HIS A 60 4.53 -4.71 -3.35
CA HIS A 60 3.64 -4.95 -2.22
C HIS A 60 2.51 -3.91 -2.24
N LEU A 61 1.26 -4.38 -2.26
CA LEU A 61 0.08 -3.52 -2.27
C LEU A 61 -0.77 -3.79 -1.03
N HIS A 62 -1.04 -2.74 -0.27
CA HIS A 62 -2.03 -2.78 0.80
C HIS A 62 -3.43 -2.51 0.22
N VAL A 63 -4.39 -3.34 0.60
CA VAL A 63 -5.80 -3.18 0.26
C VAL A 63 -6.63 -2.98 1.53
N PRO A 64 -7.80 -2.34 1.45
CA PRO A 64 -8.75 -2.33 2.56
C PRO A 64 -9.07 -3.76 3.03
N GLY A 65 -9.31 -3.93 4.34
CA GLY A 65 -9.57 -5.24 4.95
C GLY A 65 -10.83 -5.96 4.42
N GLY A 66 -10.88 -7.27 4.63
CA GLY A 66 -11.87 -8.19 4.05
C GLY A 66 -13.28 -8.20 4.67
N ASN A 67 -13.60 -7.23 5.53
CA ASN A 67 -14.89 -7.13 6.23
C ASN A 67 -16.02 -6.59 5.33
N GLY A 68 -15.72 -6.31 4.06
CA GLY A 68 -16.69 -5.87 3.06
C GLY A 68 -17.45 -7.02 2.38
N THR A 69 -18.44 -6.66 1.58
CA THR A 69 -19.24 -7.58 0.75
C THR A 69 -18.43 -8.13 -0.42
N ASP A 70 -18.97 -9.13 -1.14
CA ASP A 70 -18.36 -9.60 -2.38
C ASP A 70 -18.27 -8.49 -3.44
N ALA A 71 -19.24 -7.57 -3.46
CA ALA A 71 -19.18 -6.39 -4.32
C ALA A 71 -18.00 -5.48 -3.97
N ASP A 72 -17.67 -5.33 -2.68
CA ASP A 72 -16.51 -4.55 -2.24
C ASP A 72 -15.20 -5.23 -2.64
N ARG A 73 -15.13 -6.57 -2.54
CA ARG A 73 -13.97 -7.35 -3.00
C ARG A 73 -13.75 -7.20 -4.50
N VAL A 74 -14.81 -7.29 -5.30
CA VAL A 74 -14.73 -7.07 -6.76
C VAL A 74 -14.25 -5.65 -7.06
N ARG A 75 -14.73 -4.64 -6.34
CA ARG A 75 -14.26 -3.25 -6.50
C ARG A 75 -12.78 -3.09 -6.13
N ILE A 76 -12.30 -3.75 -5.08
CA ILE A 76 -10.88 -3.75 -4.70
C ILE A 76 -10.04 -4.35 -5.82
N VAL A 77 -10.42 -5.53 -6.34
CA VAL A 77 -9.71 -6.18 -7.46
C VAL A 77 -9.69 -5.28 -8.69
N ALA A 78 -10.84 -4.69 -9.05
CA ALA A 78 -10.94 -3.78 -10.18
C ALA A 78 -10.00 -2.56 -10.06
N ARG A 79 -9.73 -2.07 -8.84
CA ARG A 79 -8.75 -1.01 -8.59
C ARG A 79 -7.29 -1.49 -8.63
N CYS A 80 -7.02 -2.73 -8.23
CA CYS A 80 -5.67 -3.29 -8.21
C CYS A 80 -5.14 -3.59 -9.62
N VAL A 81 -5.99 -4.09 -10.52
CA VAL A 81 -5.61 -4.48 -11.89
C VAL A 81 -4.89 -3.36 -12.67
N PRO A 82 -5.39 -2.12 -12.77
CA PRO A 82 -4.70 -1.07 -13.51
C PRO A 82 -3.36 -0.68 -12.87
N ILE A 83 -3.24 -0.72 -11.54
CA ILE A 83 -1.98 -0.46 -10.82
C ILE A 83 -0.93 -1.52 -11.20
N LEU A 84 -1.32 -2.80 -11.18
CA LEU A 84 -0.46 -3.90 -11.57
C LEU A 84 -0.03 -3.82 -13.04
N ARG A 85 -0.95 -3.44 -13.95
CA ARG A 85 -0.64 -3.23 -15.36
C ARG A 85 0.35 -2.08 -15.58
N ALA A 86 0.17 -0.95 -14.89
CA ALA A 86 1.09 0.17 -14.98
C ALA A 86 2.50 -0.21 -14.47
N ALA A 87 2.57 -0.97 -13.38
CA ALA A 87 3.84 -1.45 -12.83
C ALA A 87 4.55 -2.50 -13.71
N ALA A 88 3.81 -3.27 -14.50
CA ALA A 88 4.37 -4.28 -15.40
C ALA A 88 5.00 -3.70 -16.69
N LEU A 89 4.75 -2.41 -16.97
CA LEU A 89 5.24 -1.71 -18.17
C LEU A 89 6.42 -0.77 -17.88
N ALA A 90 6.87 -0.68 -16.63
CA ALA A 90 7.98 0.15 -16.16
C ALA A 90 9.26 -0.70 -15.99
#